data_AF-A0A8D0G9X0-F1
#
_entry.id   AF-A0A8D0G9X0-F1
#
_cell.length_a   1.000
_cell.length_b   1.000
_cell.length_c   1.000
_cell.angle_alpha   90.00
_cell.angle_beta   90.00
_cell.angle_gamma   90.00
#
_symmetry.space_group_name_H-M   'P 1'
#
loop_
_entity.id
_entity.type
_entity.pdbx_description
1 polymer ?
#
loop_
_entity_poly.entity_id
_entity_poly.type
_entity_poly.pdbx_seq_one_letter_code
_entity_poly.pdbx_strand_id
1 'polypeptide(L)' 'FRQLCTAADHTVSYKELKDLMKSKSMPLIDVREKWEIREYGRIPGSINIPLGEVVDALQMNPKDFEEKYNQDMPSKSDI' A
#
# COMPACT_ATOMS: atom_id res chain seq x y z
N PHE A 1 14.84 -6.20 15.05
CA PHE A 1 13.71 -6.27 14.10
C PHE A 1 12.69 -5.23 14.52
N ARG A 2 12.56 -4.13 13.77
CA ARG A 2 11.56 -3.10 14.07
C ARG A 2 10.18 -3.65 13.66
N GLN A 3 9.25 -3.60 14.60
CA GLN A 3 7.90 -4.09 14.47
C GLN A 3 7.15 -3.15 13.53
N LEU A 4 6.77 -3.63 12.35
CA LEU A 4 6.09 -2.82 11.31
C LEU A 4 4.58 -2.72 11.53
N CYS A 5 4.04 -3.34 12.57
CA CYS A 5 2.62 -3.28 12.91
C CYS A 5 2.47 -3.32 14.43
N THR A 6 1.97 -2.23 15.01
CA THR A 6 1.73 -2.06 16.46
C THR A 6 0.26 -1.82 16.80
N ALA A 7 -0.67 -2.14 15.90
CA ALA A 7 -2.09 -1.86 16.13
C ALA A 7 -2.92 -3.15 16.28
N ALA A 8 -4.01 -3.04 17.05
CA ALA A 8 -5.05 -4.05 17.17
C ALA A 8 -5.60 -4.45 15.79
N ASP A 9 -6.26 -5.60 15.69
CA ASP A 9 -6.78 -6.17 14.44
C ASP A 9 -7.80 -5.23 13.76
N HIS A 10 -7.30 -4.25 12.99
CA HIS A 10 -8.09 -3.26 12.28
C HIS A 10 -8.53 -3.84 10.95
N THR A 11 -9.53 -4.71 11.02
CA THR A 11 -10.22 -5.21 9.83
C THR A 11 -11.09 -4.11 9.25
N VAL A 12 -11.03 -3.93 7.93
CA VAL A 12 -11.84 -2.95 7.19
C VAL A 12 -12.81 -3.71 6.30
N SER A 13 -14.10 -3.42 6.38
CA SER A 13 -15.09 -4.02 5.49
C SER A 13 -15.00 -3.44 4.07
N TYR A 14 -15.52 -4.17 3.08
CA TYR A 14 -15.59 -3.68 1.70
C TYR A 14 -16.28 -2.32 1.58
N LYS A 15 -17.35 -2.07 2.35
CA LYS A 15 -18.09 -0.80 2.30
C LYS A 15 -17.23 0.34 2.82
N GLU A 16 -16.54 0.15 3.94
CA GLU A 16 -15.63 1.14 4.51
C GLU A 16 -14.48 1.43 3.56
N LEU A 17 -13.85 0.38 2.99
CA LEU A 17 -12.80 0.54 2.00
C LEU A 17 -13.29 1.36 0.80
N LYS A 18 -14.48 1.05 0.27
CA LYS A 18 -15.06 1.78 -0.86
C LYS A 18 -15.35 3.24 -0.53
N ASP A 19 -15.79 3.54 0.69
CA ASP A 19 -16.05 4.90 1.15
C ASP A 19 -14.73 5.69 1.38
N LEU A 20 -13.70 5.05 1.94
CA LEU A 20 -12.34 5.60 2.08
C LEU A 20 -11.68 5.89 0.72
N MET A 21 -11.88 5.01 -0.26
CA MET A 21 -11.36 5.22 -1.61
C MET A 21 -11.99 6.42 -2.32
N LYS A 22 -13.25 6.77 -2.02
CA LYS A 22 -13.90 7.97 -2.59
C LYS A 22 -13.31 9.26 -2.03
N SER A 23 -12.93 9.28 -0.76
CA SER A 23 -12.36 10.46 -0.11
C SER A 23 -10.89 10.69 -0.45
N LYS A 24 -10.22 9.73 -1.13
CA LYS A 24 -8.78 9.74 -1.44
C LYS A 24 -7.90 10.03 -0.21
N SER A 25 -8.40 9.67 0.96
CA SER A 25 -7.82 10.09 2.24
C SER A 25 -6.73 9.14 2.74
N MET A 26 -6.52 8.00 2.08
CA MET A 26 -5.65 6.94 2.60
C MET A 26 -4.93 6.20 1.45
N PRO A 27 -3.63 5.93 1.59
CA PRO A 27 -2.91 5.07 0.66
C PRO A 27 -3.40 3.61 0.78
N LEU A 28 -3.69 2.98 -0.35
CA LEU A 28 -4.05 1.55 -0.43
C LEU A 28 -2.87 0.77 -1.01
N ILE A 29 -2.28 -0.14 -0.24
CA ILE A 29 -1.18 -0.98 -0.69
C ILE A 29 -1.72 -2.35 -1.12
N ASP A 30 -1.54 -2.68 -2.40
CA ASP A 30 -1.89 -3.97 -2.99
C ASP A 30 -0.65 -4.88 -2.98
N VAL A 31 -0.63 -5.85 -2.07
CA VAL A 31 0.54 -6.72 -1.82
C VAL A 31 0.62 -7.95 -2.72
N ARG A 32 -0.26 -8.05 -3.72
CA ARG A 32 -0.24 -9.13 -4.71
C ARG A 32 0.99 -9.08 -5.59
N GLU A 33 1.32 -10.22 -6.19
CA GLU A 33 2.39 -10.32 -7.16
C GLU A 33 2.03 -9.61 -8.47
N LYS A 34 3.05 -9.11 -9.18
CA LYS A 34 2.87 -8.32 -10.41
C LYS A 34 2.10 -9.09 -11.49
N TRP A 35 2.20 -10.41 -11.53
CA TRP A 35 1.48 -11.24 -12.50
C TRP A 35 -0.03 -11.28 -12.21
N GLU A 36 -0.44 -11.30 -10.93
CA GLU A 36 -1.85 -11.28 -10.53
C GLU A 36 -2.52 -9.97 -10.95
N ILE A 37 -1.78 -8.85 -10.84
CA ILE A 37 -2.26 -7.54 -11.29
C ILE A 37 -2.46 -7.49 -12.81
N ARG A 38 -1.53 -8.09 -13.57
CA ARG A 38 -1.61 -8.13 -15.03
C ARG A 38 -2.78 -8.99 -15.52
N GLU A 39 -3.04 -10.11 -14.84
CA GLU A 39 -4.07 -11.06 -15.23
C GLU A 39 -5.47 -10.65 -14.76
N TYR A 40 -5.62 -10.26 -13.49
CA TYR A 40 -6.91 -10.04 -12.85
C TYR A 40 -7.25 -8.57 -12.64
N GLY A 41 -6.33 -7.67 -13.01
CA GLY A 41 -6.49 -6.23 -12.87
C GLY A 41 -6.05 -5.66 -11.53
N ARG A 42 -5.92 -4.33 -11.54
CA ARG A 42 -5.50 -3.50 -10.40
C ARG A 42 -6.69 -2.77 -9.80
N ILE A 43 -6.67 -2.58 -8.49
CA ILE A 43 -7.60 -1.66 -7.81
C ILE A 43 -7.20 -0.22 -8.16
N PRO A 44 -8.08 0.60 -8.77
CA PRO A 44 -7.75 1.98 -9.11
C PRO A 44 -7.31 2.78 -7.88
N GLY A 45 -6.17 3.46 -7.97
CA GLY A 45 -5.60 4.25 -6.87
C GLY A 45 -4.79 3.45 -5.85
N SER A 46 -4.68 2.11 -5.96
CA SER A 46 -3.78 1.32 -5.10
C SER A 46 -2.33 1.41 -5.56
N ILE A 47 -1.36 1.30 -4.66
CA ILE A 47 0.06 1.14 -4.96
C ILE A 47 0.37 -0.36 -4.92
N ASN A 48 0.88 -0.96 -5.99
CA ASN A 48 1.28 -2.36 -5.95
C ASN A 48 2.70 -2.50 -5.40
N ILE A 49 2.81 -3.10 -4.21
CA ILE A 49 4.08 -3.40 -3.54
C ILE A 49 4.02 -4.87 -3.17
N PRO A 50 4.58 -5.79 -3.99
CA PRO A 50 4.52 -7.23 -3.71
C PRO A 50 4.96 -7.54 -2.29
N LEU A 51 4.31 -8.52 -1.65
CA LEU A 51 4.51 -8.81 -0.22
C LEU A 51 5.99 -8.96 0.17
N GLY A 52 6.80 -9.60 -0.67
CA GLY A 52 8.23 -9.78 -0.46
C GLY A 52 9.05 -8.48 -0.48
N GLU A 53 8.52 -7.40 -1.04
CA GLU A 53 9.18 -6.09 -1.15
C GLU A 53 8.68 -5.07 -0.11
N VAL A 54 7.57 -5.34 0.60
CA VAL A 54 6.88 -4.35 1.45
C VAL A 54 7.78 -3.76 2.53
N VAL A 55 8.58 -4.60 3.19
CA VAL A 55 9.47 -4.16 4.28
C VAL A 55 10.49 -3.14 3.78
N ASP A 56 11.12 -3.43 2.64
CA ASP A 56 12.14 -2.57 2.05
C ASP A 56 11.51 -1.31 1.44
N ALA A 57 10.35 -1.46 0.80
CA ALA A 57 9.57 -0.36 0.20
C ALA A 57 9.13 0.68 1.23
N LEU A 58 8.76 0.28 2.45
CA LEU A 58 8.36 1.24 3.48
C LEU A 58 9.56 1.87 4.22
N GLN A 59 10.77 1.36 3.98
CA GLN A 59 12.00 1.85 4.61
C GLN A 59 12.87 2.70 3.67
N MET A 60 12.72 2.58 2.36
CA MET A 60 13.44 3.40 1.38
C MET A 60 13.14 4.89 1.51
N ASN A 61 13.96 5.70 0.85
CA ASN A 61 13.71 7.14 0.79
C ASN A 61 12.58 7.43 -0.22
N PRO A 62 11.88 8.57 -0.08
CA PRO A 62 10.73 8.89 -0.94
C PRO A 62 11.05 8.94 -2.44
N LYS A 63 12.27 9.35 -2.81
CA LYS A 63 12.69 9.44 -4.20
C LYS A 63 12.82 8.06 -4.83
N ASP A 64 13.52 7.14 -4.17
CA ASP A 64 13.68 5.76 -4.65
C ASP A 64 12.32 5.04 -4.72
N PHE A 65 11.41 5.36 -3.79
CA PHE A 65 10.05 4.84 -3.81
C PHE A 65 9.26 5.31 -5.03
N GLU A 66 9.28 6.61 -5.30
CA GLU A 66 8.61 7.20 -6.46
C GLU A 66 9.16 6.62 -7.77
N GLU A 67 10.49 6.51 -7.90
CA GLU A 67 11.12 5.90 -9.08
C GLU A 67 10.72 4.44 -9.28
N LYS A 68 10.58 3.66 -8.19
CA LYS A 68 10.29 2.23 -8.27
C LYS A 68 8.80 1.90 -8.43
N TYR A 69 7.93 2.63 -7.74
CA TYR A 69 6.49 2.33 -7.67
C TYR A 69 5.62 3.35 -8.42
N ASN A 70 6.22 4.43 -8.95
CA ASN A 70 5.55 5.50 -9.70
C ASN A 70 4.35 6.09 -8.93
N GLN A 71 4.53 6.22 -7.61
CA GLN A 71 3.56 6.72 -6.62
C GLN A 71 4.33 7.39 -5.47
N ASP A 72 3.69 8.35 -4.79
CA ASP A 72 4.26 8.99 -3.62
C ASP A 72 4.38 8.00 -2.45
N MET A 73 5.48 8.09 -1.69
CA MET A 73 5.68 7.29 -0.48
C MET A 73 4.61 7.65 0.56
N PRO A 74 3.87 6.66 1.11
CA PRO A 74 2.97 6.88 2.25
C PRO A 74 3.72 7.56 3.41
N SER A 75 3.09 8.55 4.06
CA SER A 75 3.73 9.25 5.17
C SER A 75 4.02 8.28 6.32
N LYS A 76 5.20 8.40 6.93
CA LYS A 76 5.61 7.58 8.09
C LYS A 76 4.84 7.92 9.37
N SER A 77 4.06 9.00 9.36
CA SER A 77 3.20 9.44 10.46
C SER A 77 1.84 8.75 10.52
N ASP A 78 1.51 7.93 9.51
CA ASP A 78 0.21 7.25 9.39
C ASP A 78 0.26 5.78 9.87
N ILE A 79 1.30 5.41 10.63
CA ILE A 79 1.52 4.07 11.24
C ILE A 79 1.40 4.17 12.76
#